data_AF-A0A350M2E5-F1
#
_entry.id   AF-A0A350M2E5-F1
#
_cell.length_a   1.000
_cell.length_b   1.000
_cell.length_c   1.000
_cell.angle_alpha   90.00
_cell.angle_beta   90.00
_cell.angle_gamma   90.00
#
_symmetry.space_group_name_H-M   'P 1'
#
loop_
_entity.id
_entity.type
_entity.pdbx_description
1 polymer ?
#
loop_
_entity_poly.entity_id
_entity_poly.type
_entity_poly.pdbx_seq_one_letter_code
_entity_poly.pdbx_strand_id
1 'polypeptide(L)'
;MDDIKEIIQTLDEENRKEFKHFLNRFRQKGSRKDVALFELLRKDEDFKSGHIMNKLYGKVNKEAYYALRKRLNKQLIDFVILKSRDNDTTAVSKVMEFINLSQYLYDRKKNALSYRYLTRALELATEIEHYELLNAIYNLLIDQNQWQSEEELSDILARHKANKKKQDLEERVNFANSIIKQKLLECQKNMNPIDFESLTSSVFSELEVDEMALQHPRTVYKLMSLSRNSIIASKDFASFEPFIRRKYRELEENNTFTAKTSYYQLGLLYYLSHTLYRNKKFTESKQYLEQLNNLLNGDGIAYYAVYYPKYKLLQSSVSVFTHEIKMALENLRALLDDPRI
;
A
#
# COMPACT_ATOMS: atom_id res chain seq x y z
N MET A 1 -15.95 -12.21 -20.71
CA MET A 1 -16.11 -11.27 -19.60
C MET A 1 -16.38 -9.89 -20.17
N ASP A 2 -17.25 -9.11 -19.53
CA ASP A 2 -17.59 -7.75 -19.94
C ASP A 2 -16.94 -6.79 -18.95
N ASP A 3 -15.80 -6.22 -19.32
CA ASP A 3 -14.99 -5.34 -18.47
C ASP A 3 -15.81 -4.17 -17.89
N ILE A 4 -16.80 -3.65 -18.64
CA ILE A 4 -17.65 -2.55 -18.17
C ILE A 4 -18.55 -3.05 -17.03
N LYS A 5 -19.12 -4.26 -17.16
CA LYS A 5 -19.95 -4.87 -16.12
C LYS A 5 -19.14 -5.16 -14.87
N GLU A 6 -17.92 -5.67 -15.00
CA GLU A 6 -17.03 -5.93 -13.87
C GLU A 6 -16.70 -4.66 -13.10
N ILE A 7 -16.35 -3.56 -13.78
CA ILE A 7 -16.09 -2.27 -13.12
C ILE A 7 -17.36 -1.72 -12.45
N ILE A 8 -18.54 -1.88 -13.06
CA ILE A 8 -19.81 -1.46 -12.42
C ILE A 8 -20.08 -2.25 -11.13
N GLN A 9 -19.72 -3.53 -11.10
CA GLN A 9 -19.93 -4.40 -9.95
C GLN A 9 -19.03 -4.04 -8.76
N THR A 10 -17.88 -3.41 -8.96
CA THR A 10 -17.01 -2.93 -7.86
C THR A 10 -17.56 -1.69 -7.16
N LEU A 11 -18.48 -0.95 -7.78
CA LEU A 11 -19.10 0.23 -7.18
C LEU A 11 -20.15 -0.21 -6.14
N ASP A 12 -20.10 0.37 -4.95
CA ASP A 12 -21.18 0.27 -3.96
C ASP A 12 -22.43 1.05 -4.39
N GLU A 13 -23.52 0.94 -3.63
CA GLU A 13 -24.80 1.60 -3.97
C GLU A 13 -24.72 3.13 -3.96
N GLU A 14 -23.83 3.72 -3.17
CA GLU A 14 -23.64 5.18 -3.14
C GLU A 14 -22.93 5.64 -4.42
N ASN A 15 -21.79 5.04 -4.75
CA ASN A 15 -21.01 5.32 -5.95
C ASN A 15 -21.83 5.05 -7.23
N ARG A 16 -22.72 4.05 -7.23
CA ARG A 16 -23.64 3.80 -8.36
C ARG A 16 -24.60 4.96 -8.58
N LYS A 17 -25.16 5.54 -7.51
CA LYS A 17 -26.06 6.71 -7.61
C LYS A 17 -25.30 7.93 -8.11
N GLU A 18 -24.12 8.18 -7.56
CA GLU A 18 -23.27 9.30 -7.97
C GLU A 18 -22.80 9.16 -9.42
N PHE A 19 -22.46 7.94 -9.88
CA PHE A 19 -22.12 7.72 -11.28
C PHE A 19 -23.29 8.05 -12.20
N LYS A 20 -24.52 7.68 -11.83
CA LYS A 20 -25.71 8.08 -12.58
C LYS A 20 -25.88 9.60 -12.65
N HIS A 21 -25.57 10.32 -11.57
CA HIS A 21 -25.54 11.79 -11.57
C HIS A 21 -24.41 12.34 -12.46
N PHE A 22 -23.23 11.73 -12.39
CA PHE A 22 -22.06 12.07 -13.21
C PHE A 22 -22.35 11.94 -14.70
N LEU A 23 -23.01 10.84 -15.11
CA LEU A 23 -23.47 10.67 -16.48
C LEU A 23 -24.33 11.86 -16.91
N ASN A 24 -25.23 12.34 -16.05
CA ASN A 24 -26.17 13.42 -16.35
C ASN A 24 -25.57 14.84 -16.36
N ARG A 25 -24.31 15.07 -15.93
CA ARG A 25 -23.69 16.41 -15.87
C ARG A 25 -23.59 17.12 -17.23
N PHE A 26 -23.55 16.37 -18.34
CA PHE A 26 -23.20 16.96 -19.64
C PHE A 26 -24.38 17.37 -20.53
N ARG A 27 -25.59 16.78 -20.43
CA ARG A 27 -26.85 17.21 -21.12
C ARG A 27 -28.10 16.60 -20.48
N GLN A 28 -29.16 17.40 -20.26
CA GLN A 28 -30.42 16.99 -19.60
C GLN A 28 -31.59 16.59 -20.52
N LYS A 29 -31.47 16.60 -21.85
CA LYS A 29 -32.65 16.36 -22.73
C LYS A 29 -32.63 14.97 -23.41
N GLY A 30 -33.63 14.15 -23.05
CA GLY A 30 -34.01 12.90 -23.73
C GLY A 30 -33.57 11.60 -23.04
N SER A 31 -34.26 10.49 -23.35
CA SER A 31 -33.93 9.13 -22.86
C SER A 31 -32.50 8.75 -23.26
N ARG A 32 -31.60 8.90 -22.30
CA ARG A 32 -30.16 8.73 -22.49
C ARG A 32 -29.80 7.25 -22.48
N LYS A 33 -29.39 6.77 -23.66
CA LYS A 33 -29.08 5.36 -23.88
C LYS A 33 -27.88 4.86 -23.08
N ASP A 34 -26.97 5.75 -22.65
CA ASP A 34 -25.82 5.41 -21.81
C ASP A 34 -26.23 5.16 -20.36
N VAL A 35 -27.15 5.97 -19.82
CA VAL A 35 -27.79 5.67 -18.53
C VAL A 35 -28.60 4.37 -18.62
N ALA A 36 -29.37 4.18 -19.69
CA ALA A 36 -30.12 2.95 -19.90
C ALA A 36 -29.20 1.71 -20.04
N LEU A 37 -28.07 1.85 -20.73
CA LEU A 37 -27.07 0.79 -20.84
C LEU A 37 -26.43 0.49 -19.48
N PHE A 38 -26.07 1.50 -18.70
CA PHE A 38 -25.57 1.33 -17.34
C PHE A 38 -26.56 0.54 -16.46
N GLU A 39 -27.84 0.93 -16.47
CA GLU A 39 -28.89 0.23 -15.70
C GLU A 39 -29.10 -1.22 -16.15
N LEU A 40 -28.90 -1.52 -17.44
CA LEU A 40 -28.95 -2.88 -17.96
C LEU A 40 -27.73 -3.70 -17.53
N LEU A 41 -26.53 -3.11 -17.54
CA LEU A 41 -25.28 -3.77 -17.17
C LEU A 41 -25.12 -3.95 -15.65
N ARG A 42 -25.74 -3.09 -14.83
CA ARG A 42 -25.74 -3.20 -13.37
C ARG A 42 -26.49 -4.43 -12.86
N LYS A 43 -27.44 -4.95 -13.63
CA LYS A 43 -28.20 -6.14 -13.24
C LYS A 43 -27.27 -7.37 -13.27
N ASP A 44 -27.44 -8.27 -12.29
CA ASP A 44 -26.68 -9.51 -12.24
C ASP A 44 -27.00 -10.46 -13.41
N GLU A 45 -28.08 -10.20 -14.15
CA GLU A 45 -28.41 -10.93 -15.38
C GLU A 45 -27.38 -10.69 -16.50
N ASP A 46 -26.87 -11.78 -17.08
CA ASP A 46 -26.04 -11.75 -18.28
C ASP A 46 -26.91 -11.67 -19.55
N PHE A 47 -27.30 -10.45 -19.90
CA PHE A 47 -27.99 -10.23 -21.16
C PHE A 47 -27.04 -10.42 -22.36
N LYS A 48 -27.44 -11.28 -23.30
CA LYS A 48 -26.79 -11.34 -24.61
C LYS A 48 -26.84 -9.97 -25.29
N SER A 49 -25.76 -9.57 -25.97
CA SER A 49 -25.64 -8.25 -26.63
C SER A 49 -26.81 -7.93 -27.57
N GLY A 50 -27.38 -8.93 -28.26
CA GLY A 50 -28.57 -8.75 -29.10
C GLY A 50 -29.82 -8.30 -28.33
N HIS A 51 -30.01 -8.82 -27.12
CA HIS A 51 -31.12 -8.44 -26.24
C HIS A 51 -30.94 -7.01 -25.69
N ILE A 52 -29.71 -6.65 -25.33
CA ILE A 52 -29.36 -5.27 -24.91
C ILE A 52 -29.62 -4.30 -26.08
N MET A 53 -29.19 -4.63 -27.30
CA MET A 53 -29.42 -3.81 -28.48
C MET A 53 -30.91 -3.60 -28.76
N ASN A 54 -31.71 -4.66 -28.69
CA ASN A 54 -33.16 -4.55 -28.87
C ASN A 54 -33.81 -3.68 -27.80
N LYS A 55 -33.41 -3.81 -26.52
CA LYS A 55 -33.91 -2.92 -25.45
C LYS A 55 -33.50 -1.46 -25.63
N LEU A 56 -32.31 -1.18 -26.17
CA LEU A 56 -31.80 0.18 -26.31
C LEU A 56 -32.23 0.90 -27.60
N TYR A 57 -32.42 0.16 -28.70
CA TYR A 57 -32.64 0.73 -30.03
C TYR A 57 -33.91 0.22 -30.73
N GLY A 58 -34.60 -0.78 -30.17
CA GLY A 58 -35.72 -1.47 -30.83
C GLY A 58 -35.29 -2.39 -31.99
N LYS A 59 -34.00 -2.42 -32.32
CA LYS A 59 -33.41 -3.26 -33.37
C LYS A 59 -31.94 -3.56 -33.06
N VAL A 60 -31.40 -4.58 -33.71
CA VAL A 60 -29.97 -4.88 -33.66
C VAL A 60 -29.21 -3.78 -34.40
N ASN A 61 -28.49 -2.94 -33.65
CA ASN A 61 -27.61 -1.90 -34.19
C ASN A 61 -26.24 -2.00 -33.50
N LYS A 62 -25.35 -2.80 -34.08
CA LYS A 62 -24.03 -3.09 -33.52
C LYS A 62 -23.15 -1.85 -33.44
N GLU A 63 -23.12 -1.02 -34.48
CA GLU A 63 -22.28 0.17 -34.54
C GLU A 63 -22.65 1.19 -33.46
N ALA A 64 -23.95 1.51 -33.35
CA ALA A 64 -24.43 2.43 -32.33
C ALA A 64 -24.18 1.89 -30.91
N TYR A 65 -24.30 0.57 -30.72
CA TYR A 65 -24.02 -0.10 -29.46
C TYR A 65 -22.54 -0.04 -29.08
N TYR A 66 -21.61 -0.31 -30.01
CA TYR A 66 -20.17 -0.21 -29.74
C TYR A 66 -19.75 1.23 -29.41
N ALA A 67 -20.26 2.21 -30.16
CA ALA A 67 -20.00 3.62 -29.85
C ALA A 67 -20.54 4.01 -28.47
N LEU A 68 -21.73 3.52 -28.11
CA LEU A 68 -22.34 3.74 -26.80
C LEU A 68 -21.50 3.12 -25.68
N ARG A 69 -21.06 1.87 -25.84
CA ARG A 69 -20.18 1.18 -24.88
C ARG A 69 -18.84 1.91 -24.72
N LYS A 70 -18.21 2.32 -25.81
CA LYS A 70 -16.94 3.07 -25.76
C LYS A 70 -17.08 4.36 -24.96
N ARG A 71 -18.17 5.11 -25.17
CA ARG A 71 -18.48 6.32 -24.41
C ARG A 71 -18.76 6.02 -22.93
N LEU A 72 -19.59 5.02 -22.64
CA LEU A 72 -19.92 4.62 -21.27
C LEU A 72 -18.64 4.19 -20.52
N ASN A 73 -17.78 3.41 -21.17
CA ASN A 73 -16.51 2.98 -20.60
C ASN A 73 -15.61 4.17 -20.25
N LYS A 74 -15.47 5.13 -21.18
CA LYS A 74 -14.71 6.36 -20.91
C LYS A 74 -15.27 7.12 -19.71
N GLN A 75 -16.58 7.31 -19.65
CA GLN A 75 -17.23 8.02 -18.53
C GLN A 75 -17.08 7.28 -17.21
N LEU A 76 -17.13 5.94 -17.24
CA LEU A 76 -16.94 5.09 -16.07
C LEU A 76 -15.50 5.19 -15.55
N ILE A 77 -14.51 5.15 -16.44
CA ILE A 77 -13.10 5.37 -16.12
C ILE A 77 -12.90 6.76 -15.51
N ASP A 78 -13.43 7.82 -16.14
CA ASP A 78 -13.31 9.20 -15.66
C ASP A 78 -13.93 9.36 -14.26
N PHE A 79 -15.07 8.71 -14.01
CA PHE A 79 -15.74 8.73 -12.70
C PHE A 79 -14.95 7.97 -11.63
N VAL A 80 -14.46 6.76 -11.93
CA VAL A 80 -13.67 5.96 -10.98
C VAL A 80 -12.39 6.69 -10.59
N ILE A 81 -11.70 7.31 -11.56
CA ILE A 81 -10.50 8.12 -11.31
C ILE A 81 -10.82 9.34 -10.45
N LEU A 82 -11.95 10.01 -10.72
CA LEU A 82 -12.37 11.16 -9.90
C LEU A 82 -12.65 10.72 -8.47
N LYS A 83 -13.39 9.63 -8.27
CA LYS A 83 -13.73 9.11 -6.94
C LYS A 83 -12.53 8.56 -6.19
N SER A 84 -11.61 7.90 -6.89
CA SER A 84 -10.37 7.47 -6.26
C SER A 84 -9.59 8.67 -5.74
N ARG A 85 -9.54 9.79 -6.49
CA ARG A 85 -8.88 11.02 -6.03
C ARG A 85 -9.58 11.67 -4.84
N ASP A 86 -10.90 11.78 -4.87
CA ASP A 86 -11.67 12.40 -3.76
C ASP A 86 -11.47 11.64 -2.43
N ASN A 87 -11.27 10.31 -2.50
CA ASN A 87 -11.06 9.45 -1.34
C ASN A 87 -9.59 9.19 -1.00
N ASP A 88 -8.65 9.54 -1.89
CA ASP A 88 -7.23 9.25 -1.71
C ASP A 88 -6.55 10.41 -0.98
N THR A 89 -6.53 10.30 0.34
CA THR A 89 -5.86 11.26 1.23
C THR A 89 -4.38 10.95 1.44
N THR A 90 -3.78 10.05 0.67
CA THR A 90 -2.39 9.64 0.87
C THR A 90 -1.43 10.78 0.57
N ALA A 91 -0.28 10.77 1.25
CA ALA A 91 0.78 11.73 0.99
C ALA A 91 1.30 11.62 -0.46
N VAL A 92 1.34 10.40 -1.02
CA VAL A 92 1.74 10.14 -2.42
C VAL A 92 0.84 10.88 -3.40
N SER A 93 -0.47 10.83 -3.20
CA SER A 93 -1.42 11.52 -4.08
C SER A 93 -1.31 13.04 -3.97
N LYS A 94 -1.07 13.59 -2.78
CA LYS A 94 -0.75 15.01 -2.60
C LYS A 94 0.53 15.43 -3.33
N VAL A 95 1.59 14.60 -3.32
CA VAL A 95 2.81 14.86 -4.11
C VAL A 95 2.47 14.93 -5.60
N MET A 96 1.70 13.97 -6.10
CA MET A 96 1.27 13.93 -7.51
C MET A 96 0.42 15.14 -7.91
N GLU A 97 -0.48 15.60 -7.03
CA GLU A 97 -1.26 16.83 -7.24
C GLU A 97 -0.35 18.05 -7.41
N PHE A 98 0.67 18.20 -6.56
CA PHE A 98 1.63 19.30 -6.68
C PHE A 98 2.47 19.21 -7.95
N ILE A 99 2.90 18.00 -8.35
CA ILE A 99 3.60 17.78 -9.64
C ILE A 99 2.73 18.21 -10.82
N ASN A 100 1.48 17.74 -10.85
CA ASN A 100 0.54 18.05 -11.94
C ASN A 100 0.24 19.56 -12.02
N LEU A 101 0.05 20.21 -10.87
CA LEU A 101 -0.19 21.65 -10.80
C LEU A 101 1.04 22.45 -11.25
N SER A 102 2.24 22.03 -10.83
CA SER A 102 3.50 22.63 -11.30
C SER A 102 3.58 22.58 -12.83
N GLN A 103 3.43 21.40 -13.43
CA GLN A 103 3.49 21.24 -14.89
C GLN A 103 2.44 22.10 -15.61
N TYR A 104 1.19 22.09 -15.15
CA TYR A 104 0.11 22.93 -15.69
C TYR A 104 0.45 24.43 -15.69
N LEU A 105 1.10 24.91 -14.63
CA LEU A 105 1.50 26.31 -14.49
C LEU A 105 2.73 26.64 -15.35
N TYR A 106 3.69 25.72 -15.44
CA TYR A 106 4.86 25.83 -16.28
C TYR A 106 4.49 26.00 -17.76
N ASP A 107 3.56 25.18 -18.26
CA ASP A 107 3.05 25.25 -19.63
C ASP A 107 2.42 26.62 -19.96
N ARG A 108 1.86 27.29 -18.95
CA ARG A 108 1.25 28.63 -19.04
C ARG A 108 2.23 29.76 -18.73
N LYS A 109 3.53 29.47 -18.70
CA LYS A 109 4.61 30.43 -18.40
C LYS A 109 4.47 31.09 -17.02
N LYS A 110 3.80 30.43 -16.07
CA LYS A 110 3.70 30.84 -14.66
C LYS A 110 4.83 30.22 -13.84
N ASN A 111 6.05 30.51 -14.27
CA ASN A 111 7.33 29.97 -13.85
C ASN A 111 7.55 29.95 -12.33
N ALA A 112 7.54 31.12 -11.68
CA ALA A 112 7.72 31.21 -10.23
C ALA A 112 6.66 30.43 -9.44
N LEU A 113 5.42 30.38 -9.92
CA LEU A 113 4.35 29.63 -9.26
C LEU A 113 4.50 28.12 -9.49
N SER A 114 4.93 27.70 -10.68
CA SER A 114 5.29 26.30 -10.97
C SER A 114 6.36 25.82 -9.99
N TYR A 115 7.46 26.56 -9.89
CA TYR A 115 8.59 26.21 -9.02
C TYR A 115 8.14 26.05 -7.57
N ARG A 116 7.36 27.00 -7.03
CA ARG A 116 6.82 26.91 -5.66
C ARG A 116 6.03 25.62 -5.38
N TYR A 117 5.21 25.17 -6.33
CA TYR A 117 4.47 23.91 -6.16
C TYR A 117 5.37 22.69 -6.35
N LEU A 118 6.37 22.76 -7.23
CA LEU A 118 7.35 21.69 -7.40
C LEU A 118 8.23 21.50 -6.16
N THR A 119 8.63 22.58 -5.49
CA THR A 119 9.36 22.53 -4.21
C THR A 119 8.50 21.92 -3.10
N ARG A 120 7.20 22.22 -3.05
CA ARG A 120 6.28 21.55 -2.10
C ARG A 120 6.15 20.05 -2.37
N ALA A 121 6.13 19.65 -3.65
CA ALA A 121 6.18 18.24 -4.01
C ALA A 121 7.48 17.59 -3.52
N LEU A 122 8.62 18.27 -3.70
CA LEU A 122 9.94 17.83 -3.28
C LEU A 122 10.04 17.63 -1.76
N GLU A 123 9.58 18.61 -0.98
CA GLU A 123 9.55 18.56 0.49
C GLU A 123 8.74 17.36 0.97
N LEU A 124 7.50 17.22 0.48
CA LEU A 124 6.60 16.15 0.89
C LEU A 124 7.12 14.78 0.44
N ALA A 125 7.62 14.64 -0.79
CA ALA A 125 8.20 13.40 -1.29
C ALA A 125 9.47 12.98 -0.53
N THR A 126 10.24 13.96 -0.05
CA THR A 126 11.41 13.72 0.82
C THR A 126 10.98 13.25 2.19
N GLU A 127 9.96 13.88 2.77
CA GLU A 127 9.41 13.50 4.08
C GLU A 127 8.92 12.05 4.12
N ILE A 128 8.24 11.60 3.05
CA ILE A 128 7.71 10.23 2.94
C ILE A 128 8.69 9.24 2.30
N GLU A 129 9.91 9.67 1.99
CA GLU A 129 10.97 8.87 1.37
C GLU A 129 10.51 8.13 0.09
N HIS A 130 9.76 8.82 -0.79
CA HIS A 130 9.27 8.23 -2.03
C HIS A 130 10.27 8.47 -3.18
N TYR A 131 11.31 7.65 -3.23
CA TYR A 131 12.47 7.85 -4.11
C TYR A 131 12.13 7.92 -5.61
N GLU A 132 11.14 7.16 -6.08
CA GLU A 132 10.69 7.23 -7.49
C GLU A 132 10.10 8.61 -7.85
N LEU A 133 9.20 9.14 -7.01
CA LEU A 133 8.62 10.47 -7.20
C LEU A 133 9.66 11.56 -7.03
N LEU A 134 10.60 11.41 -6.10
CA LEU A 134 11.74 12.30 -5.99
C LEU A 134 12.54 12.37 -7.29
N ASN A 135 12.81 11.24 -7.93
CA ASN A 135 13.49 11.22 -9.23
C ASN A 135 12.66 11.92 -10.32
N ALA A 136 11.35 11.71 -10.36
CA ALA A 136 10.47 12.44 -11.27
C ALA A 136 10.51 13.96 -11.03
N ILE A 137 10.49 14.39 -9.77
CA ILE A 137 10.57 15.81 -9.38
C ILE A 137 11.94 16.40 -9.74
N TYR A 138 13.04 15.69 -9.48
CA TYR A 138 14.38 16.15 -9.88
C TYR A 138 14.51 16.30 -11.39
N ASN A 139 13.97 15.37 -12.19
CA ASN A 139 13.95 15.52 -13.65
C ASN A 139 13.17 16.78 -14.06
N LEU A 140 12.02 17.04 -13.43
CA LEU A 140 11.26 18.27 -13.69
C LEU A 140 12.03 19.53 -13.27
N LEU A 141 12.77 19.52 -12.16
CA LEU A 141 13.61 20.65 -11.75
C LEU A 141 14.74 20.91 -12.76
N ILE A 142 15.36 19.85 -13.28
CA ILE A 142 16.41 19.92 -14.31
C ILE A 142 15.83 20.41 -15.66
N ASP A 143 14.65 19.94 -16.04
CA ASP A 143 13.99 20.31 -17.31
C ASP A 143 13.41 21.73 -17.28
N GLN A 144 12.79 22.10 -16.16
CA GLN A 144 12.20 23.42 -15.95
C GLN A 144 13.26 24.49 -15.64
N ASN A 145 14.52 24.10 -15.47
CA ASN A 145 15.64 24.89 -14.95
C ASN A 145 15.62 26.34 -15.44
N GLN A 146 14.98 27.19 -14.64
CA GLN A 146 14.70 28.57 -14.94
C GLN A 146 15.50 29.45 -13.98
N TRP A 147 16.15 30.43 -14.59
CA TRP A 147 17.03 31.52 -14.12
C TRP A 147 16.57 32.35 -12.91
N GLN A 148 15.57 31.90 -12.15
CA GLN A 148 15.08 32.51 -10.91
C GLN A 148 15.20 31.58 -9.68
N SER A 149 15.70 30.34 -9.84
CA SER A 149 16.07 29.48 -8.73
C SER A 149 17.33 30.02 -8.04
N GLU A 150 17.31 30.17 -6.72
CA GLU A 150 18.51 30.42 -5.91
C GLU A 150 19.42 29.17 -5.85
N GLU A 151 18.85 27.97 -6.09
CA GLU A 151 19.57 26.69 -6.06
C GLU A 151 20.34 26.45 -7.37
N GLU A 152 21.61 26.06 -7.24
CA GLU A 152 22.49 25.78 -8.37
C GLU A 152 22.14 24.43 -9.02
N LEU A 153 22.21 24.34 -10.35
CA LEU A 153 21.93 23.08 -11.08
C LEU A 153 22.82 21.91 -10.59
N SER A 154 24.06 22.22 -10.20
CA SER A 154 25.01 21.23 -9.68
C SER A 154 24.50 20.55 -8.40
N ASP A 155 23.85 21.29 -7.51
CA ASP A 155 23.24 20.77 -6.28
C ASP A 155 22.05 19.85 -6.59
N ILE A 156 21.18 20.26 -7.50
CA ILE A 156 20.04 19.46 -7.95
C ILE A 156 20.53 18.13 -8.55
N LEU A 157 21.57 18.17 -9.39
CA LEU A 157 22.16 16.98 -10.00
C LEU A 157 22.80 16.05 -8.96
N ALA A 158 23.47 16.60 -7.94
CA ALA A 158 24.05 15.82 -6.85
C ALA A 158 22.97 15.09 -6.04
N ARG A 159 21.90 15.81 -5.67
CA ARG A 159 20.74 15.26 -4.97
C ARG A 159 20.01 14.20 -5.79
N HIS A 160 19.81 14.44 -7.08
CA HIS A 160 19.24 13.47 -8.01
C HIS A 160 20.06 12.18 -8.06
N LYS A 161 21.39 12.28 -8.19
CA LYS A 161 22.29 11.11 -8.21
C LYS A 161 22.24 10.33 -6.90
N ALA A 162 22.20 11.01 -5.76
CA ALA A 162 22.05 10.37 -4.46
C ALA A 162 20.70 9.64 -4.32
N ASN A 163 19.61 10.28 -4.77
CA ASN A 163 18.28 9.68 -4.75
C ASN A 163 18.16 8.46 -5.66
N LYS A 164 18.79 8.49 -6.84
CA LYS A 164 18.80 7.36 -7.78
C LYS A 164 19.43 6.10 -7.18
N LYS A 165 20.48 6.24 -6.36
CA LYS A 165 21.05 5.10 -5.61
C LYS A 165 20.06 4.51 -4.61
N LYS A 166 19.30 5.37 -3.92
CA LYS A 166 18.27 4.92 -2.98
C LYS A 166 17.11 4.22 -3.69
N GLN A 167 16.66 4.75 -4.83
CA GLN A 167 15.62 4.10 -5.63
C GLN A 167 16.09 2.73 -6.15
N ASP A 168 17.30 2.63 -6.71
CA ASP A 168 17.86 1.36 -7.19
C ASP A 168 17.91 0.32 -6.07
N LEU A 169 18.36 0.72 -4.88
CA LEU A 169 18.37 -0.17 -3.72
C LEU A 169 16.96 -0.62 -3.31
N GLU A 170 15.99 0.30 -3.26
CA GLU A 170 14.59 -0.04 -2.95
C GLU A 170 13.98 -0.99 -3.98
N GLU A 171 14.29 -0.79 -5.26
CA GLU A 171 13.83 -1.63 -6.37
C GLU A 171 14.41 -3.05 -6.27
N ARG A 172 15.73 -3.18 -6.06
CA ARG A 172 16.37 -4.49 -5.83
C ARG A 172 15.79 -5.22 -4.63
N VAL A 173 15.53 -4.51 -3.52
CA VAL A 173 14.84 -5.06 -2.34
C VAL A 173 13.42 -5.53 -2.69
N ASN A 174 12.69 -4.80 -3.53
CA ASN A 174 11.35 -5.19 -3.97
C ASN A 174 11.36 -6.45 -4.84
N PHE A 175 12.34 -6.57 -5.74
CA PHE A 175 12.55 -7.78 -6.55
C PHE A 175 12.90 -8.96 -5.68
N ALA A 176 13.86 -8.80 -4.77
CA ALA A 176 14.28 -9.86 -3.85
C ALA A 176 13.10 -10.38 -3.03
N ASN A 177 12.32 -9.47 -2.45
CA ASN A 177 11.10 -9.81 -1.72
C ASN A 177 10.09 -10.60 -2.56
N SER A 178 9.93 -10.25 -3.83
CA SER A 178 9.01 -10.95 -4.75
C SER A 178 9.49 -12.35 -5.08
N ILE A 179 10.80 -12.51 -5.35
CA ILE A 179 11.44 -13.80 -5.60
C ILE A 179 11.38 -14.70 -4.36
N ILE A 180 11.70 -14.17 -3.18
CA ILE A 180 11.61 -14.91 -1.91
C ILE A 180 10.18 -15.41 -1.71
N LYS A 181 9.17 -14.54 -1.88
CA LYS A 181 7.76 -14.93 -1.77
C LYS A 181 7.41 -16.06 -2.74
N GLN A 182 7.86 -15.99 -4.00
CA GLN A 182 7.61 -17.04 -4.98
C GLN A 182 8.26 -18.37 -4.57
N LYS A 183 9.56 -18.36 -4.23
CA LYS A 183 10.31 -19.55 -3.81
C LYS A 183 9.68 -20.18 -2.55
N LEU A 184 9.21 -19.37 -1.60
CA LEU A 184 8.48 -19.87 -0.42
C LEU A 184 7.16 -20.56 -0.77
N LEU A 185 6.38 -20.02 -1.72
CA LEU A 185 5.14 -20.65 -2.20
C LEU A 185 5.42 -21.98 -2.92
N GLU A 186 6.51 -22.06 -3.68
CA GLU A 186 6.93 -23.28 -4.36
C GLU A 186 7.38 -24.36 -3.36
N CYS A 187 8.20 -24.01 -2.37
CA CYS A 187 8.56 -24.93 -1.29
C CYS A 187 7.34 -25.46 -0.55
N GLN A 188 6.35 -24.59 -0.27
CA GLN A 188 5.09 -24.99 0.35
C GLN A 188 4.32 -26.00 -0.52
N LYS A 189 4.18 -25.73 -1.83
CA LYS A 189 3.47 -26.62 -2.75
C LYS A 189 4.12 -28.01 -2.83
N ASN A 190 5.45 -28.06 -2.73
CA ASN A 190 6.22 -29.28 -2.84
C ASN A 190 6.54 -29.95 -1.49
N MET A 191 6.09 -29.37 -0.37
CA MET A 191 6.41 -29.82 1.00
C MET A 191 7.92 -29.91 1.28
N ASN A 192 8.71 -29.04 0.65
CA ASN A 192 10.15 -28.97 0.89
C ASN A 192 10.43 -28.19 2.19
N PRO A 193 11.44 -28.60 2.99
CA PRO A 193 11.88 -27.81 4.12
C PRO A 193 12.35 -26.42 3.67
N ILE A 194 12.04 -25.40 4.46
CA ILE A 194 12.37 -24.01 4.17
C ILE A 194 13.53 -23.59 5.07
N ASP A 195 14.70 -23.38 4.47
CA ASP A 195 15.76 -22.60 5.12
C ASP A 195 15.58 -21.13 4.73
N PHE A 196 14.89 -20.38 5.60
CA PHE A 196 14.53 -18.99 5.32
C PHE A 196 15.77 -18.08 5.23
N GLU A 197 16.79 -18.37 6.01
CA GLU A 197 18.02 -17.57 6.06
C GLU A 197 18.84 -17.77 4.79
N SER A 198 19.11 -19.03 4.42
CA SER A 198 19.85 -19.35 3.19
C SER A 198 19.13 -18.86 1.94
N LEU A 199 17.80 -19.01 1.89
CA LEU A 199 16.97 -18.48 0.81
C LEU A 199 17.09 -16.95 0.68
N THR A 200 17.00 -16.23 1.80
CA THR A 200 17.07 -14.77 1.81
C THR A 200 18.46 -14.30 1.39
N SER A 201 19.52 -14.87 1.96
CA SER A 201 20.90 -14.50 1.67
C SER A 201 21.27 -14.78 0.21
N SER A 202 20.84 -15.92 -0.34
CA SER A 202 21.10 -16.24 -1.76
C SER A 202 20.41 -15.26 -2.71
N VAL A 203 19.15 -14.90 -2.46
CA VAL A 203 18.41 -13.96 -3.30
C VAL A 203 18.98 -12.54 -3.20
N PHE A 204 19.37 -12.07 -2.02
CA PHE A 204 19.99 -10.76 -1.88
C PHE A 204 21.37 -10.69 -2.53
N SER A 205 22.17 -11.76 -2.43
CA SER A 205 23.45 -11.84 -3.13
C SER A 205 23.25 -11.84 -4.65
N GLU A 206 22.26 -12.58 -5.16
CA GLU A 206 21.94 -12.65 -6.60
C GLU A 206 21.54 -11.29 -7.19
N LEU A 207 20.83 -10.47 -6.40
CA LEU A 207 20.37 -9.15 -6.80
C LEU A 207 21.28 -8.00 -6.35
N GLU A 208 22.47 -8.30 -5.83
CA GLU A 208 23.43 -7.31 -5.32
C GLU A 208 22.75 -6.29 -4.38
N VAL A 209 21.91 -6.78 -3.47
CA VAL A 209 21.31 -5.95 -2.42
C VAL A 209 22.35 -5.75 -1.33
N ASP A 210 22.74 -4.50 -1.12
CA ASP A 210 23.68 -4.11 -0.05
C ASP A 210 23.16 -4.61 1.31
N GLU A 211 24.03 -5.20 2.13
CA GLU A 211 23.70 -5.63 3.49
C GLU A 211 23.17 -4.46 4.34
N MET A 212 23.60 -3.22 4.06
CA MET A 212 23.05 -2.02 4.71
C MET A 212 21.53 -1.88 4.49
N ALA A 213 20.98 -2.40 3.39
CA ALA A 213 19.53 -2.38 3.17
C ALA A 213 18.77 -3.19 4.23
N LEU A 214 19.40 -4.26 4.75
CA LEU A 214 18.84 -5.08 5.83
C LEU A 214 18.97 -4.45 7.21
N GLN A 215 19.64 -3.31 7.31
CA GLN A 215 19.70 -2.50 8.52
C GLN A 215 18.59 -1.45 8.56
N HIS A 216 17.69 -1.41 7.57
CA HIS A 216 16.56 -0.49 7.58
C HIS A 216 15.26 -1.17 8.05
N PRO A 217 14.53 -0.63 9.05
CA PRO A 217 13.32 -1.23 9.58
C PRO A 217 12.25 -1.57 8.52
N ARG A 218 12.07 -0.69 7.52
CA ARG A 218 11.14 -0.90 6.41
C ARG A 218 11.45 -2.16 5.62
N THR A 219 12.71 -2.39 5.30
CA THR A 219 13.17 -3.53 4.50
C THR A 219 12.94 -4.83 5.25
N VAL A 220 13.39 -4.89 6.51
CA VAL A 220 13.21 -6.07 7.36
C VAL A 220 11.73 -6.34 7.57
N TYR A 221 10.93 -5.33 7.89
CA TYR A 221 9.48 -5.50 8.05
C TYR A 221 8.81 -6.06 6.79
N LYS A 222 9.14 -5.51 5.62
CA LYS A 222 8.59 -5.97 4.33
C LYS A 222 8.92 -7.44 4.09
N LEU A 223 10.18 -7.82 4.30
CA LEU A 223 10.62 -9.21 4.21
C LEU A 223 9.81 -10.11 5.17
N MET A 224 9.71 -9.76 6.45
CA MET A 224 8.97 -10.56 7.43
C MET A 224 7.48 -10.67 7.08
N SER A 225 6.87 -9.58 6.61
CA SER A 225 5.44 -9.54 6.27
C SER A 225 5.09 -10.48 5.12
N LEU A 226 5.98 -10.62 4.14
CA LEU A 226 5.79 -11.49 2.98
C LEU A 226 6.00 -12.95 3.34
N SER A 227 6.99 -13.23 4.17
CA SER A 227 7.30 -14.59 4.62
C SER A 227 6.26 -15.14 5.59
N ARG A 228 5.54 -14.27 6.29
CA ARG A 228 4.57 -14.64 7.34
C ARG A 228 3.55 -15.69 6.87
N ASN A 229 2.97 -15.53 5.68
CA ASN A 229 1.97 -16.46 5.18
C ASN A 229 2.56 -17.86 4.94
N SER A 230 3.77 -17.92 4.40
CA SER A 230 4.49 -19.17 4.16
C SER A 230 4.84 -19.87 5.48
N ILE A 231 5.30 -19.12 6.48
CA ILE A 231 5.63 -19.66 7.82
C ILE A 231 4.37 -20.15 8.54
N ILE A 232 3.26 -19.40 8.45
CA ILE A 232 1.98 -19.83 9.03
C ILE A 232 1.50 -21.12 8.37
N ALA A 233 1.64 -21.23 7.05
CA ALA A 233 1.21 -22.39 6.30
C ALA A 233 2.07 -23.63 6.57
N SER A 234 3.41 -23.47 6.62
CA SER A 234 4.33 -24.56 6.96
C SER A 234 4.28 -24.94 8.44
N LYS A 235 3.84 -24.02 9.31
CA LYS A 235 3.89 -24.09 10.77
C LYS A 235 5.32 -24.17 11.32
N ASP A 236 6.33 -23.91 10.50
CA ASP A 236 7.73 -23.96 10.91
C ASP A 236 8.19 -22.63 11.53
N PHE A 237 7.59 -22.31 12.68
CA PHE A 237 7.96 -21.14 13.47
C PHE A 237 9.31 -21.30 14.16
N ALA A 238 9.79 -22.54 14.31
CA ALA A 238 11.06 -22.85 14.96
C ALA A 238 12.25 -22.41 14.10
N SER A 239 12.23 -22.67 12.78
CA SER A 239 13.28 -22.20 11.86
C SER A 239 13.25 -20.69 11.64
N PHE A 240 12.08 -20.06 11.72
CA PHE A 240 11.93 -18.62 11.52
C PHE A 240 12.40 -17.77 12.70
N GLU A 241 12.22 -18.27 13.93
CA GLU A 241 12.47 -17.50 15.16
C GLU A 241 13.89 -16.91 15.26
N PRO A 242 14.98 -17.67 15.02
CA PRO A 242 16.33 -17.12 15.10
C PRO A 242 16.55 -15.94 14.15
N PHE A 243 16.01 -16.03 12.94
CA PHE A 243 16.17 -15.01 11.92
C PHE A 243 15.50 -13.69 12.31
N ILE A 244 14.20 -13.72 12.66
CA ILE A 244 13.47 -12.50 13.04
C ILE A 244 14.02 -11.89 14.34
N ARG A 245 14.41 -12.73 15.31
CA ARG A 245 15.01 -12.26 16.56
C ARG A 245 16.34 -11.55 16.31
N ARG A 246 17.22 -12.15 15.51
CA ARG A 246 18.53 -11.56 15.16
C ARG A 246 18.34 -10.23 14.43
N LYS A 247 17.49 -10.19 13.39
CA LYS A 247 17.22 -8.95 12.64
C LYS A 247 16.58 -7.86 13.49
N TYR A 248 15.67 -8.19 14.41
CA TYR A 248 15.12 -7.20 15.33
C TYR A 248 16.22 -6.59 16.21
N ARG A 249 17.09 -7.43 16.78
CA ARG A 249 18.20 -6.98 17.64
C ARG A 249 19.20 -6.12 16.87
N GLU A 250 19.59 -6.51 15.66
CA GLU A 250 20.49 -5.70 14.82
C GLU A 250 19.91 -4.30 14.55
N LEU A 251 18.60 -4.18 14.33
CA LEU A 251 17.94 -2.88 14.14
C LEU A 251 17.92 -2.03 15.42
N GLU A 252 17.73 -2.67 16.57
CA GLU A 252 17.74 -2.03 17.89
C GLU A 252 19.15 -1.53 18.26
N GLU A 253 20.17 -2.38 18.13
CA GLU A 253 21.58 -2.05 18.40
C GLU A 253 22.09 -0.92 17.50
N ASN A 254 21.63 -0.85 16.25
CA ASN A 254 21.98 0.21 15.31
C ASN A 254 21.14 1.49 15.46
N ASN A 255 20.26 1.59 16.47
CA ASN A 255 19.41 2.76 16.73
C ASN A 255 18.55 3.21 15.52
N THR A 256 18.06 2.24 14.74
CA THR A 256 17.31 2.52 13.50
C THR A 256 15.82 2.77 13.75
N PHE A 257 15.35 2.44 14.96
CA PHE A 257 13.99 2.71 15.40
C PHE A 257 13.85 4.16 15.88
N THR A 258 12.96 4.89 15.24
CA THR A 258 12.62 6.30 15.49
C THR A 258 11.11 6.46 15.39
N ALA A 259 10.60 7.64 15.74
CA ALA A 259 9.18 7.96 15.55
C ALA A 259 8.70 7.73 14.11
N LYS A 260 9.56 7.97 13.10
CA LYS A 260 9.24 7.75 11.68
C LYS A 260 9.19 6.27 11.28
N THR A 261 9.91 5.41 11.99
CA THR A 261 9.97 3.97 11.72
C THR A 261 9.13 3.14 12.70
N SER A 262 8.37 3.80 13.58
CA SER A 262 7.52 3.18 14.61
C SER A 262 6.51 2.18 14.04
N TYR A 263 5.92 2.45 12.87
CA TYR A 263 5.05 1.49 12.16
C TYR A 263 5.76 0.16 11.90
N TYR A 264 6.99 0.20 11.39
CA TYR A 264 7.78 -1.00 11.09
C TYR A 264 8.19 -1.72 12.38
N GLN A 265 8.55 -0.98 13.42
CA GLN A 265 8.89 -1.56 14.72
C GLN A 265 7.70 -2.27 15.38
N LEU A 266 6.51 -1.65 15.38
CA LEU A 266 5.25 -2.28 15.85
C LEU A 266 4.98 -3.59 15.10
N GLY A 267 5.15 -3.57 13.78
CA GLY A 267 5.05 -4.73 12.92
C GLY A 267 6.00 -5.87 13.29
N LEU A 268 7.29 -5.55 13.46
CA LEU A 268 8.31 -6.52 13.82
C LEU A 268 8.11 -7.09 15.23
N LEU A 269 7.78 -6.23 16.21
CA LEU A 269 7.43 -6.65 17.57
C LEU A 269 6.24 -7.61 17.57
N TYR A 270 5.22 -7.33 16.78
CA TYR A 270 4.05 -8.21 16.65
C TYR A 270 4.44 -9.57 16.05
N TYR A 271 5.23 -9.58 14.98
CA TYR A 271 5.68 -10.83 14.33
C TYR A 271 6.60 -11.66 15.23
N LEU A 272 7.52 -11.02 15.96
CA LEU A 272 8.40 -11.68 16.91
C LEU A 272 7.60 -12.27 18.07
N SER A 273 6.72 -11.47 18.69
CA SER A 273 5.82 -11.91 19.77
C SER A 273 4.96 -13.09 19.34
N HIS A 274 4.40 -13.04 18.13
CA HIS A 274 3.56 -14.11 17.59
C HIS A 274 4.37 -15.38 17.33
N THR A 275 5.57 -15.28 16.74
CA THR A 275 6.46 -16.43 16.52
C THR A 275 6.82 -17.11 17.83
N LEU A 276 7.18 -16.34 18.86
CA LEU A 276 7.48 -16.87 20.20
C LEU A 276 6.28 -17.56 20.84
N TYR A 277 5.09 -16.95 20.72
CA TYR A 277 3.83 -17.57 21.17
C TYR A 277 3.58 -18.92 20.48
N ARG A 278 3.78 -19.00 19.15
CA ARG A 278 3.61 -20.26 18.39
C ARG A 278 4.63 -21.32 18.79
N ASN A 279 5.84 -20.91 19.17
CA ASN A 279 6.88 -21.78 19.74
C ASN A 279 6.69 -22.05 21.24
N LYS A 280 5.57 -21.63 21.85
CA LYS A 280 5.24 -21.80 23.28
C LYS A 280 6.22 -21.09 24.23
N LYS A 281 6.99 -20.12 23.75
CA LYS A 281 7.88 -19.25 24.54
C LYS A 281 7.10 -18.07 25.10
N PHE A 282 6.14 -18.37 25.99
CA PHE A 282 5.15 -17.40 26.45
C PHE A 282 5.75 -16.22 27.22
N THR A 283 6.76 -16.46 28.07
CA THR A 283 7.43 -15.40 28.84
C THR A 283 8.09 -14.37 27.92
N GLU A 284 8.85 -14.84 26.93
CA GLU A 284 9.49 -13.96 25.95
C GLU A 284 8.45 -13.25 25.06
N SER A 285 7.39 -13.95 24.67
CA SER A 285 6.26 -13.34 23.94
C SER A 285 5.63 -12.19 24.74
N LYS A 286 5.41 -12.34 26.06
CA LYS A 286 4.89 -11.27 26.93
C LYS A 286 5.84 -10.06 26.97
N GLN A 287 7.15 -10.27 27.04
CA GLN A 287 8.14 -9.19 27.07
C GLN A 287 8.09 -8.32 25.81
N TYR A 288 8.06 -8.93 24.62
CA TYR A 288 7.95 -8.17 23.37
C TYR A 288 6.56 -7.55 23.17
N LEU A 289 5.48 -8.17 23.69
CA LEU A 289 4.15 -7.56 23.71
C LEU A 289 4.11 -6.31 24.61
N GLU A 290 4.85 -6.29 25.71
CA GLU A 290 4.96 -5.12 26.59
C GLU A 290 5.69 -3.97 25.87
N GLN A 291 6.80 -4.27 25.18
CA GLN A 291 7.48 -3.28 24.32
C GLN A 291 6.55 -2.71 23.24
N LEU A 292 5.76 -3.58 22.59
CA LEU A 292 4.76 -3.18 21.61
C LEU A 292 3.73 -2.23 22.22
N ASN A 293 3.20 -2.56 23.39
CA ASN A 293 2.24 -1.71 24.09
C ASN A 293 2.84 -0.36 24.49
N ASN A 294 4.08 -0.32 24.96
CA ASN A 294 4.75 0.94 25.29
C ASN A 294 4.89 1.82 24.05
N LEU A 295 5.29 1.22 22.92
CA LEU A 295 5.38 1.94 21.65
C LEU A 295 4.01 2.43 21.16
N LEU A 296 2.94 1.65 21.33
CA LEU A 296 1.57 2.05 21.00
C LEU A 296 1.07 3.26 21.80
N ASN A 297 1.57 3.45 23.01
CA ASN A 297 1.21 4.57 23.89
C ASN A 297 2.20 5.75 23.77
N GLY A 298 3.20 5.66 22.88
CA GLY A 298 4.17 6.72 22.58
C GLY A 298 4.22 7.01 21.08
N ASP A 299 5.41 6.87 20.50
CA ASP A 299 5.68 7.19 19.09
C ASP A 299 4.81 6.44 18.06
N GLY A 300 4.22 5.30 18.46
CA GLY A 300 3.34 4.47 17.64
C GLY A 300 1.85 4.81 17.74
N ILE A 301 1.45 5.87 18.46
CA ILE A 301 0.04 6.19 18.72
C ILE A 301 -0.79 6.39 17.45
N ALA A 302 -0.18 6.90 16.37
CA ALA A 302 -0.85 7.06 15.07
C ALA A 302 -1.34 5.73 14.48
N TYR A 303 -0.75 4.61 14.90
CA TYR A 303 -1.08 3.26 14.42
C TYR A 303 -1.86 2.44 15.44
N TYR A 304 -2.40 3.10 16.47
CA TYR A 304 -3.13 2.45 17.56
C TYR A 304 -4.28 1.58 17.06
N ALA A 305 -5.18 2.13 16.25
CA ALA A 305 -6.32 1.40 15.70
C ALA A 305 -5.91 0.16 14.88
N VAL A 306 -4.72 0.17 14.28
CA VAL A 306 -4.22 -0.93 13.43
C VAL A 306 -3.59 -2.06 14.25
N TYR A 307 -2.89 -1.74 15.34
CA TYR A 307 -2.09 -2.70 16.09
C TYR A 307 -2.66 -3.07 17.46
N TYR A 308 -3.43 -2.21 18.11
CA TYR A 308 -4.00 -2.52 19.43
C TYR A 308 -4.93 -3.74 19.41
N PRO A 309 -5.83 -3.94 18.42
CA PRO A 309 -6.61 -5.17 18.34
C PRO A 309 -5.73 -6.42 18.23
N LYS A 310 -4.69 -6.36 17.38
CA LYS A 310 -3.75 -7.47 17.18
C LYS A 310 -2.98 -7.79 18.45
N TYR A 311 -2.53 -6.76 19.16
CA TYR A 311 -1.86 -6.85 20.45
C TYR A 311 -2.76 -7.50 21.50
N LYS A 312 -3.98 -6.99 21.71
CA LYS A 312 -4.90 -7.50 22.74
C LYS A 312 -5.31 -8.96 22.48
N LEU A 313 -5.58 -9.33 21.23
CA LEU A 313 -5.90 -10.72 20.88
C LEU A 313 -4.73 -11.67 21.17
N LEU A 314 -3.49 -11.27 20.82
CA LEU A 314 -2.31 -12.09 21.08
C LEU A 314 -1.99 -12.16 22.58
N GLN A 315 -2.07 -11.04 23.31
CA GLN A 315 -1.91 -10.98 24.76
C GLN A 315 -2.92 -11.88 25.48
N SER A 316 -4.19 -11.84 25.07
CA SER A 316 -5.24 -12.72 25.60
C SER A 316 -4.93 -14.19 25.33
N SER A 317 -4.45 -14.50 24.12
CA SER A 317 -4.05 -15.87 23.76
C SER A 317 -2.93 -16.38 24.67
N VAL A 318 -1.87 -15.59 24.86
CA VAL A 318 -0.76 -15.92 25.77
C VAL A 318 -1.27 -16.11 27.21
N SER A 319 -2.20 -15.26 27.67
CA SER A 319 -2.80 -15.35 29.01
C SER A 319 -3.56 -16.66 29.22
N VAL A 320 -4.32 -17.12 28.22
CA VAL A 320 -5.03 -18.42 28.27
C VAL A 320 -4.04 -19.58 28.46
N PHE A 321 -2.97 -19.61 27.67
CA PHE A 321 -1.96 -20.68 27.75
C PHE A 321 -1.08 -20.62 29.01
N THR A 322 -1.08 -19.49 29.72
CA THR A 322 -0.40 -19.32 31.01
C THR A 322 -1.34 -19.41 32.21
N HIS A 323 -2.58 -19.86 32.00
CA HIS A 323 -3.63 -20.02 33.01
C HIS A 323 -4.10 -18.72 33.70
N GLU A 324 -3.84 -17.57 33.08
CA GLU A 324 -4.27 -16.24 33.52
C GLU A 324 -5.62 -15.88 32.88
N ILE A 325 -6.64 -16.73 33.06
CA ILE A 325 -7.93 -16.64 32.35
C ILE A 325 -8.66 -15.31 32.63
N LYS A 326 -8.60 -14.82 33.87
CA LYS A 326 -9.20 -13.52 34.24
C LYS A 326 -8.61 -12.38 33.41
N MET A 327 -7.28 -12.36 33.31
CA MET A 327 -6.57 -11.35 32.52
C MET A 327 -6.88 -11.48 31.02
N ALA A 328 -7.05 -12.71 30.50
CA ALA A 328 -7.50 -12.91 29.13
C ALA A 328 -8.88 -12.28 28.87
N LEU A 329 -9.84 -12.48 29.78
CA LEU A 329 -11.19 -11.91 29.66
C LEU A 329 -11.18 -10.38 29.79
N GLU A 330 -10.40 -9.84 30.71
CA GLU A 330 -10.22 -8.39 30.89
C GLU A 330 -9.63 -7.76 29.63
N ASN A 331 -8.63 -8.39 29.01
CA ASN A 331 -8.04 -7.92 27.76
C ASN A 331 -9.02 -7.89 26.60
N LEU A 332 -9.90 -8.90 26.49
CA LEU A 332 -10.92 -8.94 25.44
C LEU A 332 -12.04 -7.91 25.67
N ARG A 333 -12.46 -7.69 26.93
CA ARG A 333 -13.42 -6.64 27.28
C ARG A 333 -12.86 -5.25 26.99
N ALA A 334 -11.63 -4.99 27.43
CA ALA A 334 -10.94 -3.72 27.15
C ALA A 334 -10.79 -3.44 25.65
N LEU A 335 -10.74 -4.47 24.81
CA LEU A 335 -10.74 -4.29 23.36
C LEU A 335 -12.13 -3.88 22.81
N LEU A 336 -13.22 -4.43 23.35
CA LEU A 336 -14.58 -4.10 22.92
C LEU A 336 -15.02 -2.70 23.36
N ASP A 337 -14.49 -2.24 24.49
CA ASP A 337 -14.85 -0.97 25.12
C ASP A 337 -13.90 0.20 24.73
N ASP A 338 -12.88 -0.02 23.89
CA ASP A 338 -11.90 1.02 23.56
C ASP A 338 -12.48 2.05 22.55
N PRO A 339 -12.62 3.34 22.93
CA PRO A 339 -13.23 4.35 22.07
C PRO A 339 -12.36 4.80 20.89
N ARG A 340 -11.12 4.31 20.78
CA ARG A 340 -10.17 4.66 19.71
C ARG A 340 -10.18 3.68 18.53
N ILE A 341 -10.97 2.61 18.63
CA ILE A 341 -11.18 1.57 17.60
C ILE A 341 -12.64 1.61 17.20
#